data_AF-A0A6B3H963-F1
#
_entry.id   AF-A0A6B3H963-F1
#
_cell.length_a   1.000
_cell.length_b   1.000
_cell.length_c   1.000
_cell.angle_alpha   90.00
_cell.angle_beta   90.00
_cell.angle_gamma   90.00
#
_symmetry.space_group_name_H-M   'P 1'
#
loop_
_entity.id
_entity.type
_entity.pdbx_description
1 polymer ?
#
loop_
_entity_poly.entity_id
_entity_poly.type
_entity_poly.pdbx_seq_one_letter_code
_entity_poly.pdbx_strand_id
1 'polypeptide(L)' 'QIEFPIVYACARDGVASLTKPEDGTVPQDSDSLEPFFNTILAHVPAPEFDEAAPLQAHVTNLDADNFLGR' A
#
# COMPACT_ATOMS: atom_id res chain seq x y z
N GLN A 1 -13.15 -10.40 -16.42
CA GLN A 1 -12.10 -10.52 -15.39
C GLN A 1 -11.44 -9.16 -15.27
N ILE A 2 -11.24 -8.65 -14.06
CA ILE A 2 -10.53 -7.38 -13.83
C ILE A 2 -9.08 -7.76 -13.60
N GLU A 3 -8.17 -7.30 -14.46
CA GLU A 3 -6.73 -7.56 -14.33
C GLU A 3 -6.17 -6.64 -13.25
N PHE A 4 -5.93 -7.18 -12.06
CA PHE A 4 -5.22 -6.50 -10.99
C PHE A 4 -4.09 -7.39 -10.47
N PRO A 5 -2.97 -6.81 -10.03
CA PRO A 5 -1.87 -7.59 -9.48
C PRO A 5 -2.30 -8.24 -8.15
N ILE A 6 -1.90 -9.49 -7.95
CA ILE A 6 -2.12 -10.23 -6.70
C ILE A 6 -0.76 -10.41 -6.04
N VAL A 7 -0.65 -9.95 -4.79
CA VAL A 7 0.54 -10.12 -3.96
C VAL A 7 0.19 -11.00 -2.77
N TYR A 8 0.93 -12.09 -2.59
CA TYR A 8 0.85 -12.97 -1.42
C TYR A 8 1.88 -12.52 -0.40
N ALA A 9 1.51 -12.33 0.86
CA ALA A 9 2.41 -11.82 1.89
C ALA A 9 2.20 -12.48 3.26
N CYS A 10 3.29 -12.58 4.03
CA CYS A 10 3.29 -12.92 5.44
C CYS A 10 3.91 -11.77 6.24
N ALA A 11 3.07 -10.99 6.94
CA ALA A 11 3.53 -9.83 7.70
C ALA A 11 4.43 -10.21 8.89
N ARG A 12 4.16 -11.36 9.54
CA ARG A 12 4.97 -11.86 10.66
C ARG A 12 6.42 -12.12 10.24
N ASP A 13 6.58 -12.73 9.06
CA ASP A 13 7.88 -13.16 8.56
C ASP A 13 8.52 -12.11 7.64
N GLY A 14 7.77 -11.05 7.28
CA GLY A 14 8.27 -9.92 6.51
C GLY A 14 8.49 -10.22 5.02
N VAL A 15 7.76 -11.20 4.45
CA VAL A 15 7.96 -11.68 3.07
C VAL A 15 6.73 -11.48 2.19
N ALA A 16 6.95 -11.19 0.90
CA ALA A 16 5.90 -11.09 -0.12
C ALA A 16 6.35 -11.69 -1.46
N SER A 17 5.41 -12.16 -2.28
CA SER A 17 5.64 -12.67 -3.64
C SER A 17 4.43 -12.45 -4.57
N LEU A 18 4.69 -12.45 -5.87
CA LEU A 18 3.66 -12.50 -6.93
C LEU A 18 3.25 -13.93 -7.28
N THR A 19 4.01 -14.92 -6.82
CA THR A 19 3.73 -16.34 -7.00
C THR A 19 2.89 -16.84 -5.83
N LYS A 20 1.80 -17.57 -6.12
CA LYS A 20 1.00 -18.20 -5.08
C LYS A 20 1.84 -19.28 -4.36
N PRO A 21 2.03 -19.20 -3.03
CA PRO A 21 2.66 -20.28 -2.26
C PRO A 21 1.71 -21.47 -2.10
N GLU A 22 2.22 -22.62 -1.68
CA GLU A 22 1.38 -23.77 -1.32
C GLU A 22 0.44 -23.42 -0.16
N ASP A 23 -0.73 -24.07 -0.12
CA ASP A 23 -1.75 -23.74 0.87
C ASP A 23 -1.23 -23.96 2.31
N GLY A 24 -1.37 -22.95 3.16
CA GLY A 24 -0.87 -22.97 4.54
C GLY A 24 0.62 -22.66 4.70
N THR A 25 1.32 -22.36 3.60
CA THR A 25 2.74 -21.96 3.62
C THR A 25 2.91 -20.47 3.37
N VAL A 26 4.08 -19.95 3.69
CA VAL A 26 4.49 -18.57 3.40
C VAL A 26 5.35 -18.55 2.13
N PRO A 27 5.40 -17.42 1.39
CA PRO A 27 6.31 -17.26 0.26
C PRO A 27 7.74 -17.67 0.61
N GLN A 28 8.38 -18.48 -0.25
CA GLN A 28 9.76 -18.98 -0.07
C GLN A 28 10.72 -18.44 -1.14
N ASP A 29 10.18 -17.77 -2.16
CA ASP A 29 10.90 -17.21 -3.30
C ASP A 29 11.32 -15.75 -3.08
N SER A 30 11.10 -15.23 -1.87
CA SER A 30 11.46 -13.89 -1.44
C SER A 30 11.75 -13.88 0.06
N ASP A 31 12.67 -13.02 0.47
CA ASP A 31 13.08 -12.77 1.85
C ASP A 31 12.62 -11.40 2.37
N SER A 32 11.80 -10.69 1.59
CA SER A 32 11.37 -9.32 1.92
C SER A 32 9.97 -8.95 1.40
N LEU A 33 9.48 -7.79 1.83
CA LEU A 33 8.26 -7.16 1.32
C LEU A 33 8.47 -6.38 0.02
N GLU A 34 9.66 -6.44 -0.58
CA GLU A 34 9.97 -5.67 -1.80
C GLU A 34 8.94 -5.88 -2.94
N PRO A 35 8.46 -7.11 -3.23
CA PRO A 35 7.44 -7.31 -4.26
C PRO A 35 6.14 -6.55 -4.00
N PHE A 36 5.76 -6.34 -2.74
CA PHE A 36 4.59 -5.56 -2.36
C PHE A 36 4.77 -4.07 -2.70
N PHE A 37 5.88 -3.46 -2.28
CA PHE A 37 6.15 -2.04 -2.54
C PHE A 37 6.37 -1.76 -4.03
N ASN A 38 7.10 -2.63 -4.73
CA ASN A 38 7.29 -2.50 -6.18
C ASN A 38 5.97 -2.59 -6.94
N THR A 39 5.06 -3.47 -6.49
CA THR A 39 3.70 -3.55 -7.08
C THR A 39 2.92 -2.26 -6.87
N ILE A 40 2.96 -1.67 -5.67
CA ILE A 40 2.32 -0.38 -5.37
C ILE A 40 2.88 0.71 -6.29
N LEU A 41 4.20 0.86 -6.35
CA LEU A 41 4.83 1.91 -7.17
C LEU A 41 4.53 1.76 -8.66
N ALA A 42 4.41 0.52 -9.15
CA ALA A 42 4.12 0.26 -10.56
C ALA A 42 2.65 0.47 -10.96
N HIS A 43 1.70 0.32 -10.02
CA HIS A 43 0.27 0.29 -10.35
C HIS A 43 -0.56 1.40 -9.71
N VAL A 44 -0.06 2.04 -8.63
CA VAL A 44 -0.74 3.18 -7.99
C VAL A 44 -0.19 4.46 -8.61
N PRO A 45 -0.99 5.21 -9.39
CA PRO A 45 -0.55 6.46 -9.96
C PRO A 45 -0.29 7.50 -8.86
N ALA A 46 0.60 8.45 -9.16
CA ALA A 46 0.78 9.61 -8.30
C ALA A 46 -0.53 10.42 -8.21
N PRO A 47 -0.81 11.07 -7.06
CA PRO A 47 -1.92 12.01 -6.96
C PRO A 47 -1.78 13.15 -7.98
N GLU A 48 -2.90 13.53 -8.59
CA GLU A 48 -2.96 14.67 -9.51
C GLU A 48 -3.30 15.96 -8.74
N PHE A 49 -2.64 17.06 -9.10
CA PHE A 49 -2.88 18.38 -8.53
C PHE A 49 -2.48 19.50 -9.51
N ASP A 50 -2.96 20.71 -9.26
CA ASP A 50 -2.58 21.93 -10.00
C ASP A 50 -1.72 22.83 -9.10
N GLU A 51 -0.46 23.05 -9.48
CA GLU A 51 0.50 23.89 -8.75
C GLU A 51 0.08 25.38 -8.69
N ALA A 52 -0.72 25.84 -9.65
CA ALA A 52 -1.19 27.23 -9.68
C ALA A 52 -2.47 27.44 -8.84
N ALA A 53 -3.13 26.36 -8.41
CA ALA A 53 -4.34 26.44 -7.61
C ALA A 53 -4.04 26.90 -6.17
N PRO A 54 -4.97 27.62 -5.51
CA PRO A 54 -4.84 27.91 -4.09
C PRO A 54 -4.89 26.63 -3.25
N LEU A 55 -4.41 26.71 -2.01
CA LEU A 55 -4.46 25.59 -1.06
C LEU A 55 -5.87 25.01 -0.96
N GLN A 56 -5.97 23.70 -1.20
CA GLN A 56 -7.20 22.93 -1.06
C GLN A 56 -6.91 21.66 -0.27
N ALA A 57 -7.74 21.36 0.74
CA ALA A 57 -7.64 20.14 1.52
C ALA A 57 -9.04 19.59 1.80
N HIS A 58 -9.22 18.29 1.58
CA HIS A 58 -10.44 17.58 1.95
C HIS A 58 -10.21 16.88 3.29
N VAL A 59 -10.88 17.34 4.34
CA VAL A 59 -10.83 16.69 5.65
C VAL A 59 -11.71 15.44 5.61
N THR A 60 -11.09 14.27 5.49
CA THR A 60 -11.81 12.98 5.35
C THR A 60 -12.00 12.25 6.68
N ASN A 61 -11.13 12.51 7.66
CA ASN A 61 -11.24 12.03 9.03
C ASN A 61 -10.97 13.20 9.99
N LEU A 62 -11.72 13.23 11.10
CA LEU A 62 -11.57 14.23 12.17
C LEU A 62 -11.21 13.49 13.46
N ASP A 63 -10.14 13.93 14.09
CA ASP A 63 -9.75 13.49 15.42
C ASP A 63 -9.53 14.72 16.32
N ALA A 64 -9.41 14.52 17.63
CA ALA A 64 -9.18 15.61 18.58
C ALA A 64 -8.19 15.19 19.66
N ASP A 65 -7.31 16.10 20.04
CA ASP A 65 -6.35 15.95 21.12
C ASP A 65 -6.56 17.05 22.19
N ASN A 66 -6.49 16.66 23.47
CA ASN A 66 -6.79 17.56 24.58
C ASN A 66 -5.83 18.77 24.71
N PHE A 67 -4.65 18.71 24.08
CA PHE A 67 -3.60 19.73 24.18
C PHE A 67 -3.30 20.41 22.84
N LEU A 68 -3.67 19.81 21.70
CA LEU A 68 -3.58 20.44 20.38
C LEU A 68 -4.91 21.02 19.87
N GLY A 69 -6.04 20.64 20.48
CA GLY A 69 -7.37 21.02 20.02
C GLY A 69 -7.94 19.98 19.05
N ARG A 70 -8.67 20.44 18.04
CA ARG A 70 -9.00 19.59 16.88
C ARG A 70 -7.91 19.72 15.85
#